data_AF-A0A9D1L8B8-F1
#
_entry.id   AF-A0A9D1L8B8-F1
#
_cell.length_a   1.000
_cell.length_b   1.000
_cell.length_c   1.000
_cell.angle_alpha   90.00
_cell.angle_beta   90.00
_cell.angle_gamma   90.00
#
_symmetry.space_group_name_H-M   'P 1'
#
loop_
_entity.id
_entity.type
_entity.pdbx_description
1 polymer ?
#
loop_
_entity_poly.entity_id
_entity_poly.type
_entity_poly.pdbx_seq_one_letter_code
_entity_poly.pdbx_strand_id
1 'polypeptide(L)'
;MTMRTIPEGMRPYERLERCGAEALSDAELLAILIKSGTRERSALAIAEELLLKHGSLADVGTAELSELKSCAGIGRVKSIRLHAAAELGR
;
A
#
# COMPACT_ATOMS: atom_id res chain seq x y z
N MET A 1 13.60 5.85 -3.67
CA MET A 1 13.10 7.13 -3.08
C MET A 1 12.52 6.85 -1.71
N THR A 2 12.70 7.74 -0.73
CA THR A 2 12.08 7.60 0.60
C THR A 2 10.82 8.45 0.68
N MET A 3 9.87 8.11 1.56
CA MET A 3 8.59 8.85 1.65
C MET A 3 8.78 10.33 2.05
N ARG A 4 9.95 10.67 2.61
CA ARG A 4 10.36 12.04 2.98
C ARG A 4 10.83 12.88 1.80
N THR A 5 11.15 12.27 0.65
CA THR A 5 11.58 13.00 -0.57
C THR A 5 10.41 13.35 -1.48
N ILE A 6 9.20 12.87 -1.17
CA ILE A 6 7.98 13.26 -1.88
C ILE A 6 7.55 14.64 -1.33
N PRO A 7 7.29 15.63 -2.19
CA PRO A 7 6.75 16.92 -1.74
C PRO A 7 5.53 16.73 -0.84
N GLU A 8 5.38 17.55 0.18
CA GLU A 8 4.36 17.32 1.23
C GLU A 8 2.94 17.20 0.66
N GLY A 9 2.58 18.04 -0.32
CA GLY A 9 1.29 17.98 -1.00
C GLY A 9 1.14 16.86 -2.05
N MET A 10 2.15 16.00 -2.22
CA MET A 10 2.13 14.82 -3.07
C MET A 10 2.24 13.51 -2.27
N ARG A 11 2.43 13.60 -0.95
CA ARG A 11 2.44 12.43 -0.08
C ARG A 11 1.01 11.84 0.00
N PRO A 12 0.85 10.50 0.11
CA PRO A 12 -0.47 9.87 0.00
C PRO A 12 -1.50 10.37 1.03
N TYR A 13 -1.08 10.57 2.29
CA TYR A 13 -1.97 11.01 3.37
C TYR A 13 -2.52 12.41 3.10
N GLU A 14 -1.64 13.35 2.77
CA GLU A 14 -1.99 14.74 2.48
C GLU A 14 -2.80 14.88 1.20
N ARG A 15 -2.51 14.05 0.18
CA ARG A 15 -3.33 13.98 -1.02
C ARG A 15 -4.74 13.48 -0.71
N LEU A 16 -4.87 12.47 0.16
CA LEU A 16 -6.19 11.97 0.55
C LEU A 16 -6.98 13.04 1.30
N GLU A 17 -6.34 13.75 2.23
CA GLU A 17 -6.97 14.86 2.97
C GLU A 17 -7.42 16.00 2.04
N ARG A 18 -6.64 16.34 1.02
CA ARG A 18 -6.92 17.47 0.12
C ARG A 18 -7.86 17.13 -1.02
N CYS A 19 -7.74 15.94 -1.60
CA CYS A 19 -8.33 15.59 -2.89
C CYS A 19 -9.31 14.41 -2.82
N GLY A 20 -9.47 13.77 -1.66
CA GLY A 20 -10.29 12.58 -1.51
C GLY A 20 -9.58 11.30 -1.93
N ALA A 21 -10.13 10.14 -1.52
CA ALA A 21 -9.56 8.83 -1.81
C ALA A 21 -9.64 8.46 -3.30
N GLU A 22 -10.66 8.97 -4.00
CA GLU A 22 -10.89 8.81 -5.43
C GLU A 22 -9.81 9.44 -6.31
N ALA A 23 -9.05 10.40 -5.77
CA ALA A 23 -7.96 11.07 -6.48
C ALA A 23 -6.60 10.37 -6.30
N LEU A 24 -6.54 9.29 -5.53
CA LEU A 24 -5.33 8.51 -5.30
C LEU A 24 -5.26 7.35 -6.28
N SER A 25 -4.03 7.00 -6.65
CA SER A 25 -3.77 5.72 -7.29
C SER A 25 -3.89 4.55 -6.30
N ASP A 26 -4.12 3.36 -6.82
CA ASP A 26 -4.11 2.10 -6.05
C ASP A 26 -2.85 1.94 -5.19
N ALA A 27 -1.70 2.34 -5.74
CA ALA A 27 -0.43 2.29 -5.03
C ALA A 27 -0.40 3.23 -3.83
N GLU A 28 -0.99 4.43 -3.96
CA GLU A 28 -1.10 5.40 -2.87
C GLU A 28 -2.06 4.92 -1.78
N LEU A 29 -3.20 4.33 -2.17
CA LEU A 29 -4.16 3.74 -1.22
C LEU A 29 -3.50 2.59 -0.41
N LEU A 30 -2.79 1.70 -1.09
CA LEU A 30 -2.02 0.64 -0.43
C LEU A 30 -0.91 1.20 0.45
N ALA A 31 -0.19 2.23 0.01
CA ALA A 31 0.89 2.84 0.78
C ALA A 31 0.38 3.38 2.13
N ILE A 32 -0.82 3.95 2.16
CA ILE A 32 -1.50 4.41 3.39
C ILE A 32 -1.77 3.22 4.33
N LEU A 33 -2.28 2.10 3.80
CA LEU A 33 -2.54 0.90 4.59
C LEU A 33 -1.25 0.26 5.12
N ILE A 34 -0.20 0.22 4.29
CA ILE A 34 1.13 -0.29 4.63
C ILE A 34 1.79 0.55 5.73
N LYS A 35 1.45 1.85 5.79
CA LYS A 35 1.88 2.87 6.79
C LYS A 35 3.37 3.22 6.77
N SER A 36 4.25 2.22 6.64
CA SER A 36 5.69 2.43 6.66
C SER A 36 6.42 1.49 5.71
N GLY A 37 7.50 2.00 5.12
CA GLY A 37 8.41 1.23 4.29
C GLY A 37 9.36 0.33 5.09
N THR A 38 10.41 -0.14 4.42
CA THR A 38 11.63 -0.66 5.07
C THR A 38 12.68 0.44 5.13
N ARG A 39 13.91 0.10 5.52
CA ARG A 39 15.04 1.03 5.46
C ARG A 39 15.45 1.34 4.02
N GLU A 40 15.24 0.39 3.10
CA GLU A 40 15.63 0.47 1.69
C GLU A 40 14.49 0.92 0.76
N ARG A 41 13.23 0.62 1.11
CA ARG A 41 12.05 0.87 0.26
C ARG A 41 11.00 1.70 0.98
N SER A 42 10.37 2.64 0.29
CA SER A 42 9.21 3.38 0.82
C SER A 42 7.95 2.49 0.85
N ALA A 43 6.92 2.91 1.60
CA ALA A 43 5.62 2.23 1.57
C ALA A 43 5.00 2.24 0.16
N LEU A 44 5.20 3.33 -0.58
CA LEU A 44 4.77 3.46 -1.97
C LEU A 44 5.48 2.45 -2.89
N ALA A 45 6.79 2.29 -2.78
CA ALA A 45 7.54 1.31 -3.56
C ALA A 45 7.09 -0.14 -3.27
N ILE A 46 6.78 -0.44 -2.00
CA ILE A 46 6.23 -1.75 -1.62
C ILE A 46 4.82 -1.94 -2.20
N ALA A 47 3.98 -0.90 -2.19
CA ALA A 47 2.66 -0.94 -2.79
C ALA A 47 2.71 -1.18 -4.31
N GLU A 48 3.60 -0.48 -5.01
CA GLU A 48 3.85 -0.68 -6.44
C GLU A 48 4.32 -2.10 -6.74
N GLU A 49 5.21 -2.66 -5.93
CA GLU A 49 5.68 -4.05 -6.06
C GLU A 49 4.55 -5.06 -5.87
N LEU A 50 3.67 -4.84 -4.88
CA LEU A 50 2.49 -5.69 -4.68
C LEU A 50 1.55 -5.64 -5.89
N LEU A 51 1.25 -4.45 -6.40
CA LEU A 51 0.39 -4.30 -7.58
C LEU A 51 1.02 -4.91 -8.82
N LEU A 52 2.33 -4.75 -9.02
CA LEU A 52 3.03 -5.37 -10.13
C LEU A 52 2.98 -6.91 -10.06
N LYS A 53 3.09 -7.47 -8.85
CA LYS A 53 3.07 -8.92 -8.64
C LYS A 53 1.68 -9.53 -8.76
N HIS A 54 0.65 -8.84 -8.25
CA HIS A 54 -0.70 -9.39 -8.11
C HIS A 54 -1.68 -8.87 -9.17
N GLY A 55 -1.41 -7.74 -9.82
CA GLY A 55 -2.22 -7.17 -10.91
C GLY A 55 -3.12 -6.03 -10.46
N SER A 56 -3.96 -6.25 -9.44
CA SER A 56 -4.93 -5.25 -8.97
C SER A 56 -5.09 -5.21 -7.45
N LEU A 57 -5.77 -4.19 -6.92
CA LEU A 57 -6.16 -4.13 -5.51
C LEU A 57 -7.00 -5.33 -5.07
N ALA A 58 -7.92 -5.78 -5.95
CA ALA A 58 -8.76 -6.93 -5.67
C ALA A 58 -7.91 -8.19 -5.49
N ASP A 59 -6.94 -8.40 -6.39
CA ASP A 59 -6.04 -9.55 -6.33
C ASP A 59 -5.11 -9.51 -5.10
N VAL A 60 -4.62 -8.32 -4.72
CA VAL A 60 -3.87 -8.13 -3.47
C VAL A 60 -4.73 -8.46 -2.25
N GLY A 61 -6.01 -8.09 -2.28
CA GLY A 61 -6.98 -8.36 -1.21
C GLY A 61 -7.37 -9.82 -1.06
N THR A 62 -7.30 -10.61 -2.14
CA THR A 62 -7.63 -12.04 -2.13
C THR A 62 -6.40 -12.96 -2.07
N ALA A 63 -5.20 -12.44 -2.29
CA ALA A 63 -3.95 -13.20 -2.23
C ALA A 63 -3.75 -13.87 -0.86
N GLU A 64 -3.08 -15.02 -0.79
CA GLU A 64 -2.86 -15.65 0.51
C GLU A 64 -1.94 -14.79 1.40
N LEU A 65 -2.16 -14.87 2.73
CA LEU A 65 -1.29 -14.17 3.68
C LEU A 65 0.19 -14.61 3.55
N SER A 66 0.43 -15.87 3.18
CA SER A 66 1.76 -16.43 2.92
C SER A 66 2.43 -15.72 1.73
N GLU A 67 1.69 -15.51 0.65
CA GLU A 67 2.14 -14.82 -0.56
C GLU A 67 2.42 -13.35 -0.31
N LEU A 68 1.51 -12.64 0.39
CA LEU A 68 1.73 -11.23 0.74
C LEU A 68 2.99 -11.07 1.60
N LYS A 69 3.21 -11.99 2.55
CA LYS A 69 4.41 -11.99 3.41
C LYS A 69 5.71 -12.28 2.68
N SER A 70 5.66 -12.82 1.45
CA SER A 70 6.87 -12.99 0.62
C SER A 70 7.38 -11.66 0.06
N CYS A 71 6.54 -10.62 0.02
CA CYS A 71 6.98 -9.27 -0.34
C CYS A 71 7.74 -8.65 0.84
N ALA A 72 9.02 -8.38 0.63
CA ALA A 72 9.87 -7.88 1.70
C ALA A 72 9.45 -6.47 2.13
N GLY A 73 9.09 -6.34 3.41
CA GLY A 73 8.44 -5.16 3.97
C GLY A 73 6.98 -5.38 4.37
N ILE A 74 6.37 -6.50 3.97
CA ILE A 74 5.05 -6.96 4.39
C ILE A 74 5.19 -8.10 5.39
N GLY A 75 5.08 -7.77 6.68
CA GLY A 75 5.03 -8.76 7.76
C GLY A 75 3.59 -9.17 8.10
N ARG A 76 3.44 -10.03 9.11
CA ARG A 76 2.14 -10.53 9.61
C ARG A 76 1.10 -9.43 9.81
N VAL A 77 1.46 -8.32 10.46
CA VAL A 77 0.52 -7.23 10.76
C VAL A 77 0.03 -6.54 9.50
N LYS A 78 0.94 -6.29 8.54
CA LYS A 78 0.60 -5.59 7.29
C LYS A 78 -0.25 -6.48 6.38
N SER A 79 0.06 -7.77 6.26
CA SER A 79 -0.75 -8.70 5.45
C SER A 79 -2.18 -8.85 6.00
N ILE A 80 -2.34 -9.01 7.32
CA ILE A 80 -3.68 -9.07 7.96
C ILE A 80 -4.45 -7.77 7.73
N ARG A 81 -3.80 -6.61 7.82
CA ARG A 81 -4.44 -5.32 7.59
C ARG A 81 -4.95 -5.17 6.16
N LEU A 82 -4.17 -5.61 5.17
CA LEU A 82 -4.59 -5.56 3.76
C LEU A 82 -5.83 -6.43 3.51
N HIS A 83 -5.85 -7.65 4.06
CA HIS A 83 -7.04 -8.52 4.03
C HIS A 83 -8.27 -7.86 4.66
N ALA A 84 -8.11 -7.32 5.87
CA ALA A 84 -9.22 -6.66 6.56
C ALA A 84 -9.75 -5.46 5.76
N ALA A 85 -8.86 -4.66 5.17
CA ALA A 85 -9.26 -3.54 4.33
C ALA A 85 -9.99 -3.98 3.06
N ALA A 86 -9.54 -5.06 2.41
CA ALA A 86 -10.20 -5.61 1.24
C ALA A 86 -11.60 -6.13 1.56
N GLU A 87 -11.79 -6.79 2.70
CA GLU A 87 -13.10 -7.27 3.14
C GLU A 87 -14.07 -6.11 3.45
N LEU A 88 -13.59 -5.01 4.04
CA LEU A 88 -14.41 -3.82 4.27
C LEU A 88 -14.86 -3.11 2.99
N GLY A 89 -14.15 -3.32 1.88
CA GLY A 89 -14.46 -2.73 0.58
C GLY A 89 -15.34 -3.61 -0.33
N ARG A 90 -15.75 -4.81 0.13
CA ARG A 90 -16.73 -5.66 -0.56
C ARG A 90 -18.15 -5.15 -0.33
#